data_AF-A0A0F9JCB4-F1
#
_entry.id   AF-A0A0F9JCB4-F1
#
_cell.length_a   1.000
_cell.length_b   1.000
_cell.length_c   1.000
_cell.angle_alpha   90.00
_cell.angle_beta   90.00
_cell.angle_gamma   90.00
#
_symmetry.space_group_name_H-M   'P 1'
#
loop_
_entity.id
_entity.type
_entity.pdbx_description
1 polymer ?
#
loop_
_entity_poly.entity_id
_entity_poly.type
_entity_poly.pdbx_seq_one_letter_code
_entity_poly.pdbx_strand_id
1 'polypeptide(L)'
;MTIDFWCEDCKQDFELKTRILNDHYFVSQCPECEGRLFRNLKNKHLDPYFSRSEKLRNERIKMAKDLIQPGDPRFKLYYKDQYDKIEEAERIEKQKQKAKEAEKAMLLHDNRHDINKRQQIKALLDIEERIDG
;
A
#
# COMPACT_ATOMS: atom_id res chain seq x y z
N MET A 1 31.53 4.57 -15.08
CA MET A 1 30.28 4.28 -14.35
C MET A 1 30.56 4.41 -12.86
N THR A 2 29.76 5.19 -12.15
CA THR A 2 29.78 5.28 -10.68
C THR A 2 28.66 4.44 -10.11
N ILE A 3 28.91 3.81 -8.97
CA ILE A 3 27.96 2.94 -8.26
C ILE A 3 28.16 3.14 -6.76
N ASP A 4 27.06 3.07 -6.01
CA ASP A 4 27.09 3.10 -4.55
C ASP A 4 27.58 1.76 -3.98
N PHE A 5 28.52 1.79 -3.04
CA PHE A 5 29.01 0.64 -2.28
C PHE A 5 28.83 0.85 -0.79
N TRP A 6 28.65 -0.23 -0.05
CA TRP A 6 28.66 -0.23 1.41
C TRP A 6 29.99 -0.78 1.90
N CYS A 7 30.69 -0.02 2.75
CA CYS A 7 31.89 -0.51 3.42
C CYS A 7 31.53 -1.09 4.79
N GLU A 8 31.89 -2.35 5.03
CA GLU A 8 31.59 -3.00 6.31
C GLU A 8 32.48 -2.51 7.45
N ASP A 9 33.69 -2.03 7.16
CA ASP A 9 34.61 -1.54 8.18
C ASP A 9 34.27 -0.10 8.57
N CYS A 10 34.08 0.78 7.57
CA CYS A 10 33.75 2.18 7.80
C CYS A 10 32.27 2.40 8.17
N LYS A 11 31.40 1.41 7.93
CA LYS A 11 29.93 1.52 8.11
C LYS A 11 29.33 2.71 7.37
N GLN A 12 29.79 2.95 6.14
CA GLN A 12 29.35 4.08 5.32
C GLN A 12 29.11 3.65 3.87
N ASP A 13 28.20 4.37 3.23
CA ASP A 13 27.92 4.28 1.80
C ASP A 13 28.83 5.23 1.00
N PHE A 14 29.44 4.75 -0.08
CA PHE A 14 30.30 5.55 -0.96
C PHE A 14 29.86 5.44 -2.42
N GLU A 15 29.75 6.57 -3.12
CA GLU A 15 29.58 6.57 -4.57
C GLU A 15 30.97 6.52 -5.23
N LEU A 16 31.31 5.39 -5.84
CA LEU A 16 32.66 5.13 -6.33
C LEU A 16 32.66 4.73 -7.80
N LYS A 17 33.76 5.05 -8.50
CA LYS A 17 34.03 4.47 -9.81
C LYS A 17 34.27 2.97 -9.64
N THR A 18 33.67 2.18 -10.51
CA THR A 18 33.75 0.71 -10.45
C THR A 18 34.32 0.11 -11.72
N ARG A 19 34.84 -1.11 -11.58
CA ARG A 19 35.06 -2.04 -12.68
C ARG A 19 34.15 -3.25 -12.53
N ILE A 20 33.90 -3.95 -13.64
CA ILE A 20 33.19 -5.24 -13.64
C ILE A 20 34.24 -6.34 -13.48
N LEU A 21 33.98 -7.28 -12.58
CA LEU A 21 34.79 -8.48 -12.39
C LEU A 21 33.94 -9.71 -12.74
N ASN A 22 34.43 -10.53 -13.67
CA ASN A 22 33.83 -11.80 -14.11
C ASN A 22 32.34 -11.68 -14.50
N ASP A 23 31.90 -10.53 -15.02
CA ASP A 23 30.50 -10.23 -15.38
C ASP A 23 29.46 -10.48 -14.28
N HIS A 24 29.90 -10.55 -13.02
CA HIS A 24 29.05 -10.92 -11.88
C HIS A 24 29.15 -9.92 -10.74
N TYR A 25 30.25 -9.15 -10.68
CA TYR A 25 30.49 -8.23 -9.58
C TYR A 25 30.91 -6.86 -10.08
N PHE A 26 30.38 -5.84 -9.43
CA PHE A 26 31.04 -4.55 -9.37
C PHE A 26 32.06 -4.57 -8.24
N VAL A 27 33.26 -4.04 -8.54
CA VAL A 27 34.35 -4.00 -7.58
C VAL A 27 34.94 -2.60 -7.54
N SER A 28 35.13 -2.10 -6.32
CA SER A 28 35.84 -0.86 -6.05
C SER A 28 36.68 -1.00 -4.78
N GLN A 29 37.36 0.08 -4.39
CA GLN A 29 38.17 0.16 -3.18
C GLN A 29 37.65 1.28 -2.29
N CYS A 30 37.51 1.00 -1.00
CA CYS A 30 37.09 2.00 -0.03
C CYS A 30 38.17 3.10 0.08
N PRO A 31 37.81 4.39 -0.01
CA PRO A 31 38.77 5.48 0.08
C PRO A 31 39.32 5.69 1.50
N GLU A 32 38.68 5.14 2.53
CA GLU A 32 39.06 5.35 3.93
C GLU A 32 39.88 4.18 4.51
N CYS A 33 39.38 2.95 4.41
CA CYS A 33 40.05 1.77 4.96
C CYS A 33 40.83 0.96 3.92
N GLU A 34 40.83 1.39 2.66
CA GLU A 34 41.45 0.69 1.52
C GLU A 34 40.91 -0.74 1.25
N GLY A 35 39.88 -1.16 1.99
CA GLY A 35 39.22 -2.45 1.82
C GLY A 35 38.56 -2.62 0.45
N ARG A 36 38.51 -3.86 -0.05
CA ARG A 36 37.82 -4.16 -1.32
C ARG A 36 36.32 -4.22 -1.10
N LEU A 37 35.58 -3.49 -1.95
CA LEU A 37 34.13 -3.44 -1.93
C LEU A 37 33.58 -4.22 -3.12
N PHE A 38 32.55 -5.02 -2.88
CA PHE A 38 31.92 -5.87 -3.88
C PHE A 38 30.42 -5.63 -3.90
N ARG A 39 29.83 -5.62 -5.10
CA ARG A 39 28.38 -5.66 -5.30
C ARG A 39 28.01 -6.69 -6.34
N ASN A 40 26.99 -7.50 -6.03
CA ASN A 40 26.55 -8.57 -6.93
C ASN A 40 25.58 -8.00 -7.99
N LEU A 41 25.90 -8.23 -9.26
CA LEU A 41 25.11 -7.80 -10.41
C LEU A 41 23.86 -8.66 -10.63
N LYS A 42 23.98 -9.96 -10.41
CA LYS A 42 22.94 -10.95 -10.75
C LYS A 42 21.99 -11.21 -9.60
N ASN A 43 22.55 -11.42 -8.41
CA ASN A 43 21.80 -11.85 -7.23
C ASN A 43 21.71 -10.72 -6.21
N LYS A 44 20.73 -9.83 -6.39
CA LYS A 44 20.49 -8.67 -5.49
C LYS A 44 20.28 -9.07 -4.03
N HIS A 45 19.67 -10.23 -3.78
CA HIS A 45 19.38 -10.73 -2.43
C HIS A 45 20.64 -11.15 -1.66
N LEU A 46 21.74 -11.46 -2.36
CA LEU A 46 23.04 -11.81 -1.75
C LEU A 46 23.99 -10.61 -1.66
N ASP A 47 23.64 -9.46 -2.23
CA ASP A 47 24.50 -8.28 -2.23
C ASP A 47 24.42 -7.57 -0.86
N PRO A 48 25.54 -7.47 -0.13
CA PRO A 48 25.59 -6.81 1.18
C PRO A 48 25.07 -5.38 1.15
N TYR A 49 25.21 -4.67 0.01
CA TYR A 49 24.69 -3.32 -0.14
C TYR A 49 23.18 -3.27 0.12
N PHE A 50 22.39 -4.20 -0.42
CA PHE A 50 20.93 -4.16 -0.27
C PHE A 50 20.44 -4.46 1.16
N SER A 51 21.22 -5.18 1.95
CA SER A 51 20.86 -5.53 3.33
C SER A 51 21.47 -4.56 4.37
N ARG A 52 22.63 -3.99 4.08
CA ARG A 52 23.45 -3.24 5.05
C ARG A 52 23.56 -1.76 4.78
N SER A 53 23.36 -1.30 3.54
CA SER A 53 23.40 0.13 3.18
C SER A 53 22.48 0.95 4.07
N GLU A 54 23.05 1.98 4.70
CA GLU A 54 22.31 2.93 5.52
C GLU A 54 21.40 3.78 4.66
N LYS A 55 21.89 4.22 3.49
CA LYS A 55 21.11 4.95 2.49
C LYS A 55 19.83 4.20 2.12
N LEU A 56 19.93 2.91 1.76
CA LEU A 56 18.75 2.10 1.43
C LEU A 56 17.81 1.87 2.61
N ARG A 57 18.33 1.74 3.83
CA ARG A 57 17.49 1.64 5.04
C ARG A 57 16.70 2.92 5.26
N ASN A 58 17.35 4.07 5.14
CA ASN A 58 16.72 5.37 5.28
C ASN A 58 15.65 5.61 4.20
N GLU A 59 15.94 5.23 2.95
CA GLU A 59 14.96 5.29 1.86
C GLU A 59 13.75 4.40 2.13
N ARG A 60 13.96 3.14 2.59
CA ARG A 60 12.86 2.25 2.97
C ARG A 60 12.00 2.82 4.09
N ILE A 61 12.61 3.44 5.10
CA ILE A 61 11.88 4.07 6.20
C ILE A 61 11.03 5.25 5.70
N LYS A 62 11.58 6.05 4.78
CA LYS A 62 10.82 7.15 4.15
C LYS A 62 9.64 6.61 3.36
N MET A 63 9.87 5.64 2.48
CA MET A 63 8.81 5.03 1.64
C MET A 63 7.79 4.22 2.46
N ALA A 64 8.17 3.69 3.62
CA ALA A 64 7.24 2.99 4.49
C ALA A 64 6.08 3.87 4.96
N LYS A 65 6.28 5.20 5.04
CA LYS A 65 5.20 6.15 5.32
C LYS A 65 4.23 6.26 4.16
N ASP A 66 4.74 6.28 2.93
CA ASP A 66 3.93 6.40 1.72
C ASP A 66 3.13 5.12 1.41
N LEU A 67 3.57 3.97 1.94
CA LEU A 67 2.91 2.68 1.78
C LEU A 67 1.83 2.39 2.83
N ILE A 68 1.58 3.32 3.76
CA ILE A 68 0.53 3.15 4.79
C ILE A 68 -0.84 3.08 4.10
N GLN A 69 -1.51 1.95 4.29
CA GLN A 69 -2.85 1.72 3.75
C GLN A 69 -3.92 2.31 4.69
N PRO A 70 -5.12 2.66 4.19
CA PRO A 70 -6.23 3.15 5.03
C PRO A 70 -6.61 2.24 6.20
N GLY A 71 -6.38 0.92 6.07
CA GLY A 71 -6.62 -0.05 7.15
C GLY A 71 -5.53 -0.13 8.23
N ASP A 72 -4.38 0.53 8.04
CA ASP A 72 -3.32 0.58 9.06
C ASP A 72 -3.70 1.60 10.16
N PRO A 73 -3.57 1.26 11.46
CA PRO A 73 -3.85 2.20 12.55
C PRO A 73 -3.07 3.52 12.46
N ARG A 74 -1.89 3.51 11.84
CA ARG A 74 -1.04 4.68 11.65
C ARG A 74 -1.58 5.64 10.59
N PHE A 75 -2.49 5.20 9.71
CA PHE A 75 -3.06 6.04 8.67
C PHE A 75 -3.75 7.27 9.26
N LYS A 76 -4.52 7.10 10.34
CA LYS A 76 -5.18 8.20 11.05
C LYS A 76 -4.19 9.25 11.58
N LEU A 77 -3.00 8.81 11.99
CA LEU A 77 -1.98 9.70 12.54
C LEU A 77 -1.31 10.54 11.44
N TYR A 78 -0.96 9.92 10.32
CA TYR A 78 -0.20 10.57 9.24
C TYR A 78 -1.08 11.25 8.18
N TYR A 79 -2.31 10.77 7.97
CA TYR A 79 -3.21 11.18 6.90
C TYR A 79 -4.61 11.54 7.45
N LYS A 80 -4.63 12.45 8.43
CA LYS A 80 -5.86 12.82 9.15
C LYS A 80 -6.96 13.33 8.21
N ASP A 81 -6.64 14.24 7.31
CA ASP A 81 -7.64 14.84 6.40
C ASP A 81 -8.27 13.80 5.45
N GLN A 82 -7.47 12.83 4.99
CA GLN A 82 -7.95 11.72 4.17
C GLN A 82 -8.80 10.76 5.00
N TYR A 83 -8.38 10.47 6.23
CA TYR A 83 -9.13 9.63 7.15
C TYR A 83 -10.50 10.22 7.45
N ASP A 84 -10.57 11.52 7.79
CA ASP A 84 -11.82 12.21 8.10
C ASP A 84 -12.79 12.20 6.89
N LYS A 85 -12.26 12.31 5.66
CA LYS A 85 -13.06 12.17 4.43
C LYS A 85 -13.61 10.76 4.22
N ILE A 86 -12.81 9.73 4.50
CA ILE A 86 -13.25 8.33 4.41
C ILE A 86 -14.33 8.06 5.46
N GLU A 87 -14.11 8.51 6.69
CA GLU A 87 -15.06 8.33 7.80
C GLU A 87 -16.40 9.02 7.49
N GLU A 88 -16.39 10.24 6.96
CA GLU A 88 -17.62 10.93 6.57
C GLU A 88 -18.31 10.26 5.38
N ALA A 89 -17.57 9.80 4.38
CA ALA A 89 -18.14 9.04 3.26
C ALA A 89 -18.80 7.73 3.74
N GLU A 90 -18.16 7.01 4.66
CA GLU A 90 -18.75 5.80 5.27
C GLU A 90 -20.03 6.11 6.06
N ARG A 91 -20.08 7.24 6.78
CA ARG A 91 -21.29 7.67 7.49
C ARG A 91 -22.42 7.98 6.53
N ILE A 92 -22.13 8.71 5.46
CA ILE A 92 -23.11 9.04 4.43
C ILE A 92 -23.64 7.77 3.76
N GLU A 93 -22.77 6.84 3.38
CA GLU A 93 -23.20 5.57 2.77
C GLU A 93 -24.05 4.73 3.73
N LYS A 94 -23.66 4.64 5.01
CA LYS A 94 -24.48 3.96 6.03
C LYS A 94 -25.86 4.62 6.19
N GLN A 95 -25.94 5.95 6.11
CA GLN A 95 -27.22 6.66 6.17
C GLN A 95 -28.09 6.37 4.95
N LYS A 96 -27.49 6.38 3.74
CA LYS A 96 -28.20 6.03 2.50
C LYS A 96 -28.70 4.60 2.53
N GLN A 97 -27.90 3.65 2.99
CA GLN A 97 -28.30 2.25 3.15
C GLN A 97 -29.50 2.13 4.09
N LYS A 98 -29.43 2.75 5.27
CA LYS A 98 -30.55 2.76 6.23
C LYS A 98 -31.81 3.41 5.65
N ALA A 99 -31.68 4.50 4.90
CA ALA A 99 -32.81 5.17 4.26
C ALA A 99 -33.46 4.28 3.18
N LYS A 100 -32.64 3.63 2.34
CA LYS A 100 -33.12 2.66 1.35
C LYS A 100 -33.83 1.48 2.03
N GLU A 101 -33.26 0.93 3.09
CA GLU A 101 -33.88 -0.15 3.87
C GLU A 101 -35.22 0.28 4.49
N ALA A 102 -35.29 1.49 5.05
CA ALA A 102 -36.51 2.04 5.61
C ALA A 102 -37.59 2.26 4.53
N GLU A 103 -37.21 2.77 3.36
CA GLU A 103 -38.11 2.95 2.21
C GLU A 103 -38.65 1.60 1.71
N LYS A 104 -37.78 0.60 1.54
CA LYS A 104 -38.17 -0.78 1.20
C LYS A 104 -39.16 -1.33 2.24
N ALA A 105 -38.89 -1.14 3.53
CA ALA A 105 -39.76 -1.59 4.61
C ALA A 105 -41.14 -0.88 4.58
N MET A 106 -41.17 0.43 4.32
CA MET A 106 -42.41 1.21 4.18
C MET A 106 -43.24 0.73 2.99
N LEU A 107 -42.62 0.57 1.81
CA LEU A 107 -43.31 0.08 0.60
C LEU A 107 -43.97 -1.30 0.82
N LEU A 108 -43.26 -2.20 1.50
CA LEU A 108 -43.79 -3.52 1.86
C LEU A 108 -44.90 -3.43 2.92
N HIS A 109 -44.79 -2.51 3.86
CA HIS A 109 -45.81 -2.27 4.88
C HIS A 109 -47.10 -1.70 4.30
N ASP A 110 -47.01 -0.70 3.42
CA ASP A 110 -48.18 -0.04 2.82
C ASP A 110 -48.96 -0.98 1.91
N ASN A 111 -48.28 -1.95 1.28
CA ASN A 111 -48.88 -2.99 0.46
C ASN A 111 -49.13 -4.30 1.22
N ARG A 112 -49.15 -4.29 2.56
CA ARG A 112 -49.28 -5.51 3.37
C ARG A 112 -50.54 -6.32 3.12
N HIS A 113 -51.62 -5.66 2.69
CA HIS A 113 -52.94 -6.26 2.50
C HIS A 113 -53.21 -6.76 1.07
N ASP A 114 -52.38 -6.38 0.10
CA ASP A 114 -52.49 -6.82 -1.30
C ASP A 114 -51.35 -7.80 -1.62
N ILE A 115 -51.66 -9.10 -1.52
CA ILE A 115 -50.68 -10.19 -1.66
C ILE A 115 -50.01 -10.16 -3.04
N ASN A 116 -50.77 -9.85 -4.10
CA ASN A 116 -50.25 -9.84 -5.47
C ASN A 116 -49.30 -8.66 -5.68
N LYS A 117 -49.67 -7.45 -5.24
CA LYS A 117 -48.77 -6.28 -5.32
C LYS A 117 -47.52 -6.45 -4.47
N ARG A 118 -47.64 -7.04 -3.27
CA ARG A 118 -46.50 -7.29 -2.40
C ARG A 118 -45.49 -8.26 -3.04
N GLN A 119 -45.97 -9.31 -3.72
CA GLN A 119 -45.10 -10.24 -4.45
C GLN A 119 -44.41 -9.56 -5.64
N GLN A 120 -45.12 -8.70 -6.38
CA GLN A 120 -44.53 -7.92 -7.47
C GLN A 120 -43.44 -6.95 -6.99
N ILE A 121 -43.71 -6.21 -5.90
CA ILE A 121 -42.73 -5.30 -5.28
C ILE A 121 -41.49 -6.06 -4.82
N LYS A 122 -41.67 -7.20 -4.14
CA LYS A 122 -40.54 -8.01 -3.69
C LYS A 122 -39.69 -8.51 -4.86
N ALA A 123 -40.33 -8.97 -5.94
CA ALA A 123 -39.62 -9.42 -7.15
C ALA A 123 -38.83 -8.28 -7.83
N LEU A 124 -39.35 -7.06 -7.82
CA LEU A 124 -38.64 -5.89 -8.36
C LEU A 124 -37.41 -5.53 -7.50
N LEU A 125 -37.56 -5.52 -6.17
CA LEU A 125 -36.45 -5.26 -5.24
C LEU A 125 -35.33 -6.31 -5.35
N ASP A 126 -35.69 -7.59 -5.52
CA ASP A 126 -34.72 -8.67 -5.73
C ASP A 126 -33.97 -8.54 -7.08
N ILE A 127 -34.61 -7.95 -8.10
CA ILE A 127 -33.96 -7.67 -9.40
C ILE A 127 -32.97 -6.50 -9.25
N GLU A 128 -33.37 -5.42 -8.59
CA GLU A 128 -32.49 -4.27 -8.34
C GLU A 128 -31.25 -4.69 -7.54
N GLU A 129 -31.39 -5.53 -6.50
CA GLU A 129 -30.27 -6.04 -5.72
C GLU A 129 -29.29 -6.91 -6.53
N ARG A 130 -29.76 -7.56 -7.60
CA ARG A 130 -28.89 -8.34 -8.51
C ARG A 130 -28.19 -7.49 -9.58
N ILE A 131 -28.69 -6.28 -9.83
CA ILE A 131 -28.08 -5.35 -10.79
C ILE A 131 -27.03 -4.48 -10.08
N ASP A 132 -27.27 -4.13 -8.82
CA ASP A 132 -26.40 -3.27 -8.02
C ASP A 132 -25.28 -4.02 -7.24
N GLY A 133 -25.36 -5.35 -7.14
CA GLY A 133 -24.39 -6.22 -6.43
C GLY A 133 -23.39 -6.91 -7.35
#